data_AF-A0A7U6QQ67-F1
#
_entry.id   AF-A0A7U6QQ67-F1
#
_cell.length_a   1.000
_cell.length_b   1.000
_cell.length_c   1.000
_cell.angle_alpha   90.00
_cell.angle_beta   90.00
_cell.angle_gamma   90.00
#
_symmetry.space_group_name_H-M   'P 1'
#
loop_
_entity.id
_entity.type
_entity.pdbx_description
1 polymer ?
#
loop_
_entity_poly.entity_id
_entity_poly.type
_entity_poly.pdbx_seq_one_letter_code
_entity_poly.pdbx_strand_id
1 'polypeptide(L)' 'MGQQKLPTPKELRAKLDEYVIGQDAAKKALSVAVYNHYKRLKVSQTLANNSKKPKSVLMTRW' A
#
# COMPACT_ATOMS: atom_id res chain seq x y z
N MET A 1 -5.76 -0.53 -18.94
CA MET A 1 -5.67 -1.40 -17.74
C MET A 1 -5.74 -0.50 -16.51
N GLY A 2 -6.90 -0.45 -15.84
CA GLY A 2 -7.17 0.53 -14.78
C GLY A 2 -6.23 0.38 -13.57
N GLN A 3 -5.69 1.49 -13.09
CA GLN A 3 -4.97 1.52 -11.83
C GLN A 3 -5.93 1.07 -10.73
N GLN A 4 -5.69 -0.12 -10.15
CA GLN A 4 -6.43 -0.60 -8.98
C GLN A 4 -6.22 0.41 -7.84
N LYS A 5 -7.18 1.32 -7.67
CA LYS A 5 -7.16 2.34 -6.63
C LYS A 5 -7.38 1.65 -5.30
N LEU A 6 -6.48 1.89 -4.35
CA LEU A 6 -6.59 1.34 -3.00
C LEU A 6 -7.87 1.86 -2.35
N PRO A 7 -8.75 0.98 -1.83
CA PRO A 7 -9.95 1.40 -1.13
C PRO A 7 -9.58 2.22 0.10
N THR A 8 -10.35 3.27 0.36
CA THR A 8 -10.16 4.13 1.53
C THR A 8 -10.50 3.37 2.81
N PRO A 9 -9.98 3.81 3.99
CA PRO A 9 -10.35 3.21 5.27
C PRO A 9 -11.86 3.23 5.53
N LYS A 10 -12.59 4.22 4.99
CA LYS A 10 -14.05 4.29 5.12
C LYS A 10 -14.75 3.18 4.34
N GLU A 11 -14.30 2.91 3.11
CA GLU A 11 -14.85 1.83 2.27
C GLU A 11 -14.51 0.45 2.86
N LEU A 12 -13.30 0.27 3.40
CA LEU A 12 -12.91 -0.96 4.11
C LEU A 12 -13.80 -1.19 5.35
N ARG A 13 -14.07 -0.13 6.13
CA ARG A 13 -14.99 -0.20 7.27
C ARG A 13 -16.41 -0.55 6.83
N ALA A 14 -16.91 0.05 5.75
CA ALA A 14 -18.25 -0.23 5.24
C ALA A 14 -18.40 -1.71 4.85
N LYS A 15 -17.40 -2.29 4.19
CA LYS A 15 -17.38 -3.73 3.90
C LYS A 15 -17.36 -4.59 5.15
N LEU A 16 -16.63 -4.16 6.20
CA LEU A 16 -16.62 -4.87 7.48
C LEU A 16 -17.98 -4.79 8.20
N ASP A 17 -18.78 -3.75 7.93
CA ASP A 17 -20.10 -3.57 8.52
C ASP A 17 -21.11 -4.62 8.03
N GLU A 18 -20.93 -5.12 6.80
CA GLU A 18 -21.77 -6.17 6.21
C GLU A 18 -21.58 -7.54 6.90
N TYR A 19 -20.44 -7.77 7.56
CA TYR A 19 -20.10 -9.05 8.18
C TYR A 19 -19.95 -8.98 9.72
N VAL A 20 -19.70 -7.79 10.27
CA VAL A 20 -19.41 -7.59 11.69
C VAL A 20 -20.32 -6.51 12.28
N ILE A 21 -21.26 -6.95 13.11
CA ILE A 21 -22.22 -6.10 13.81
C ILE A 21 -21.56 -5.48 15.05
N GLY A 22 -21.70 -4.16 15.23
CA GLY A 22 -21.08 -3.43 16.35
C GLY A 22 -19.56 -3.24 16.21
N GLN A 23 -18.84 -3.13 17.33
CA GLN A 23 -17.37 -3.06 17.37
C GLN A 23 -16.75 -1.92 16.52
N ASP A 24 -17.31 -0.72 16.60
CA ASP A 24 -16.86 0.45 15.84
C ASP A 24 -15.37 0.77 15.96
N ALA A 25 -14.82 0.66 17.17
CA ALA A 25 -13.41 0.93 17.44
C ALA A 25 -12.50 -0.07 16.71
N ALA A 26 -12.83 -1.36 16.76
CA ALA A 26 -12.07 -2.41 16.10
C ALA A 26 -12.14 -2.28 14.58
N LYS A 27 -13.33 -2.04 14.01
CA LYS A 27 -13.51 -1.83 12.57
C LYS A 27 -12.70 -0.63 12.06
N LYS A 28 -12.65 0.46 12.83
CA LYS A 28 -11.83 1.64 12.50
C LYS A 28 -10.34 1.31 12.55
N ALA A 29 -9.88 0.65 13.62
CA ALA A 29 -8.47 0.28 13.79
C ALA A 29 -7.99 -0.63 12.65
N LEU A 30 -8.76 -1.67 12.33
CA LEU A 30 -8.42 -2.62 11.26
C LEU A 30 -8.37 -1.92 9.89
N SER A 31 -9.36 -1.09 9.59
CA SER A 31 -9.42 -0.38 8.31
C SER A 31 -8.22 0.55 8.08
N VAL A 32 -7.79 1.27 9.12
CA VAL A 32 -6.60 2.15 9.06
C VAL A 32 -5.32 1.32 8.95
N ALA A 33 -5.19 0.25 9.73
CA ALA A 33 -4.03 -0.63 9.70
C ALA A 33 -3.81 -1.26 8.31
N VAL A 34 -4.89 -1.80 7.72
CA VAL A 34 -4.86 -2.41 6.39
C VAL A 34 -4.54 -1.37 5.30
N TYR A 35 -5.18 -0.20 5.33
CA TYR A 35 -4.89 0.87 4.38
C TYR A 35 -3.42 1.30 4.43
N ASN A 36 -2.88 1.51 5.63
CA ASN A 36 -1.48 1.87 5.81
C ASN A 36 -0.53 0.74 5.36
N HIS A 37 -0.88 -0.52 5.62
CA HIS A 37 -0.12 -1.67 5.15
C HIS A 37 -0.02 -1.69 3.61
N TYR A 38 -1.14 -1.53 2.91
CA TYR A 38 -1.14 -1.45 1.45
C TYR A 38 -0.35 -0.26 0.91
N LYS A 39 -0.43 0.90 1.57
CA LYS A 39 0.37 2.08 1.21
C LYS A 39 1.86 1.77 1.28
N ARG A 40 2.32 1.06 2.33
CA ARG A 40 3.72 0.63 2.45
C ARG A 40 4.12 -0.34 1.35
N LEU A 41 3.29 -1.35 1.05
CA LEU A 41 3.57 -2.32 -0.02
C LEU A 41 3.75 -1.65 -1.39
N LYS A 42 2.88 -0.69 -1.74
CA LYS A 42 2.97 0.07 -3.00
C LYS A 42 4.27 0.88 -3.10
N VAL A 43 4.70 1.47 -2.00
CA VAL A 43 5.99 2.19 -1.93
C VAL A 43 7.15 1.22 -2.09
N SER A 44 7.15 0.08 -1.40
CA SER A 44 8.18 -0.96 -1.54
C SER A 44 8.30 -1.48 -2.97
N GLN A 45 7.17 -1.72 -3.65
CA GLN A 45 7.15 -2.13 -5.06
C GLN A 45 7.74 -1.04 -5.99
N THR A 46 7.43 0.22 -5.72
CA THR A 46 7.94 1.35 -6.50
C THR A 46 9.45 1.50 -6.34
N LEU A 47 9.96 1.37 -5.11
CA LEU A 47 11.39 1.41 -4.80
C LEU A 47 12.15 0.24 -5.43
N ALA A 48 11.59 -0.98 -5.37
CA ALA A 48 12.17 -2.17 -6.00
C ALA A 48 12.22 -2.08 -7.53
N ASN A 49 11.25 -1.42 -8.16
CA ASN A 49 11.27 -1.19 -9.60
C ASN A 49 12.32 -0.15 -10.02
N ASN A 50 12.62 0.83 -9.16
CA ASN A 50 13.54 1.92 -9.47
C ASN A 50 15.02 1.57 -9.22
N SER A 51 15.33 0.46 -8.56
CA SER A 51 16.71 -0.01 -8.31
C SER A 51 17.31 -0.82 -9.48
N LYS A 52 16.56 -1.02 -10.58
CA LYS A 52 17.10 -1.49 -11.86
C LYS A 52 17.48 -0.31 -12.76
N LYS A 53 18.50 0.46 -12.36
CA LYS A 53 19.33 1.24 -13.31
C LYS A 53 20.81 0.99 -13.03
N PRO A 54 21.62 0.81 -14.09
CA PRO A 54 22.83 -0.01 -14.06
C PRO A 54 24.01 0.63 -13.32
N LYS A 55 24.81 -0.25 -12.67
CA LYS A 55 26.19 0.03 -12.25
C LYS A 55 27.07 0.27 -13.48
N SER A 56 27.18 1.50 -13.99
CA SER A 56 28.28 1.83 -14.92
C SER A 56 28.55 3.33 -15.03
N VAL A 57 29.06 3.96 -13.97
CA VAL A 57 29.91 5.15 -14.11
C VAL A 57 31.05 5.05 -13.09
N LEU A 58 31.82 3.97 -13.17
CA LEU A 58 33.18 3.87 -12.62
C LEU A 58 34.06 3.14 -13.63
N MET A 59 34.05 3.66 -14.86
CA MET A 59 35.09 3.41 -15.85
C MET A 59 35.60 4.77 -16.31
N THR A 60 35.88 5.65 -15.35
CA THR A 60 36.62 6.89 -15.60
C THR A 60 38.09 6.54 -15.52
N ARG A 61 38.59 6.22 -16.71
CA ARG A 61 39.99 6.25 -17.14
C ARG A 61 40.81 7.32 -16.42
N TRP A 62 41.87 6.87 -15.75
CA TRP A 62 43.21 7.48 -15.70
C TRP A 62 44.23 6.34 -15.64
#